data_AF-A0AAE0QWW8-F1
#
_entry.id   AF-A0AAE0QWW8-F1
#
_cell.length_a   1.000
_cell.length_b   1.000
_cell.length_c   1.000
_cell.angle_alpha   90.00
_cell.angle_beta   90.00
_cell.angle_gamma   90.00
#
_symmetry.space_group_name_H-M   'P 1'
#
loop_
_entity.id
_entity.type
_entity.pdbx_description
1 polymer ?
#
loop_
_entity_poly.entity_id
_entity_poly.type
_entity_poly.pdbx_seq_one_letter_code
_entity_poly.pdbx_strand_id
1 'polypeptide(L)'
;MHSSNHIIKFADDMTVVGLISKNDESAYREEIDHSPLFIDGSPVEIVKSTKFLGVHLAENFTWSLNTTSITKKAQQCLYFLRRLRKAHLPPPILTMFYRGTTESVLSSCITAWFGNCTVSDRKTLQRIVKTAEKIIGVSLPSITDMYTTRCICKANSIVDDRTHPSHTLFILLPSRKRTANTNNQDHMPCPQATNG
;
A
#
# COMPACT_ATOMS: atom_id res chain seq x y z
N MET A 1 21.05 -21.86 -8.03
CA MET A 1 20.35 -20.61 -8.39
C MET A 1 18.86 -20.93 -8.49
N HIS A 2 18.10 -20.76 -7.42
CA HIS A 2 16.65 -20.92 -7.49
C HIS A 2 16.05 -19.81 -8.36
N SER A 3 15.16 -20.19 -9.29
CA SER A 3 14.65 -19.35 -10.38
C SER A 3 13.63 -18.27 -9.97
N SER A 4 13.65 -17.80 -8.71
CA SER A 4 12.56 -17.02 -8.13
C SER A 4 12.99 -15.69 -7.51
N ASN A 5 14.19 -15.18 -7.83
CA ASN A 5 14.63 -13.85 -7.39
C ASN A 5 14.18 -12.80 -8.41
N HIS A 6 13.40 -11.82 -7.95
CA HIS A 6 13.00 -10.67 -8.75
C HIS A 6 13.84 -9.46 -8.35
N ILE A 7 14.60 -8.94 -9.30
CA ILE A 7 15.43 -7.75 -9.11
C ILE A 7 14.63 -6.54 -9.58
N ILE A 8 14.40 -5.59 -8.69
CA ILE A 8 13.75 -4.32 -9.02
C ILE A 8 14.82 -3.22 -8.93
N LYS A 9 15.11 -2.58 -10.07
CA LYS A 9 16.01 -1.43 -10.16
C LYS A 9 15.21 -0.19 -10.45
N PHE A 10 15.39 0.85 -9.64
CA PHE A 10 14.86 2.17 -9.92
C PHE A 10 15.94 3.22 -9.65
N ALA A 11 16.36 3.93 -10.70
CA ALA A 11 17.52 4.82 -10.66
C ALA A 11 18.75 4.07 -10.08
N ASP A 12 19.44 4.68 -9.11
CA ASP A 12 20.62 4.12 -8.44
C ASP A 12 20.25 3.17 -7.27
N ASP A 13 18.96 3.10 -6.91
CA ASP A 13 18.48 2.21 -5.86
C ASP A 13 18.17 0.82 -6.46
N MET A 14 19.01 -0.17 -6.16
CA MET A 14 18.78 -1.58 -6.50
C MET A 14 18.27 -2.33 -5.26
N THR A 15 17.10 -2.96 -5.36
CA THR A 15 16.56 -3.82 -4.31
C THR A 15 16.23 -5.20 -4.90
N VAL A 16 16.81 -6.24 -4.31
CA VAL A 16 16.50 -7.64 -4.68
C VAL A 16 15.39 -8.14 -3.75
N VAL A 17 14.30 -8.64 -4.33
CA VAL A 17 13.17 -9.20 -3.57
C VAL A 17 13.00 -10.67 -3.96
N GLY A 18 13.04 -11.56 -2.97
CA GLY A 18 12.66 -12.97 -3.15
C GLY A 18 11.14 -13.13 -3.14
N LEU A 19 10.58 -13.89 -4.08
CA LEU A 19 9.15 -14.19 -4.11
C LEU A 19 8.81 -15.41 -3.24
N ILE A 20 7.81 -15.25 -2.36
CA ILE A 20 7.17 -16.35 -1.64
C ILE A 20 6.16 -16.99 -2.61
N SER A 21 6.43 -18.22 -3.04
CA SER A 21 5.49 -19.00 -3.85
C SER A 21 4.67 -19.92 -2.94
N LYS A 22 3.34 -19.94 -3.13
CA LYS A 22 2.39 -20.94 -2.59
C LYS A 22 2.14 -20.98 -1.07
N ASN A 23 2.32 -19.89 -0.33
CA ASN A 23 2.00 -19.82 1.11
C ASN A 23 2.65 -20.94 1.95
N ASP A 24 3.69 -21.55 1.40
CA ASP A 24 4.44 -22.64 1.99
C ASP A 24 5.73 -22.06 2.56
N GLU A 25 5.70 -21.81 3.87
CA GLU A 25 6.83 -21.30 4.65
C GLU A 25 7.98 -22.32 4.78
N SER A 26 7.75 -23.60 4.41
CA SER A 26 8.71 -24.68 4.69
C SER A 26 9.98 -24.56 3.84
N ALA A 27 9.88 -24.11 2.59
CA ALA A 27 11.03 -23.85 1.73
C ALA A 27 11.94 -22.74 2.28
N TYR A 28 11.38 -21.76 3.00
CA TYR A 28 12.16 -20.68 3.63
C TYR A 28 12.80 -21.10 4.94
N ARG A 29 12.20 -22.01 5.72
CA ARG A 29 12.78 -22.45 7.00
C ARG A 29 14.03 -23.33 6.83
N GLU A 30 14.17 -24.01 5.69
CA GLU A 30 15.42 -24.69 5.31
C GLU A 30 16.43 -23.75 4.61
N GLU A 31 16.01 -22.62 4.05
CA GLU A 31 16.87 -21.61 3.40
C GLU A 31 17.32 -20.44 4.30
N ILE A 32 17.12 -20.50 5.62
CA ILE A 32 17.75 -19.55 6.58
C ILE A 32 19.18 -20.02 6.95
N ASP A 33 19.89 -20.64 6.02
CA ASP A 33 21.35 -20.59 6.00
C ASP A 33 21.72 -19.64 4.87
N HIS A 34 21.80 -18.35 5.21
CA HIS A 34 21.94 -17.23 4.28
C HIS A 34 23.21 -17.36 3.46
N SER A 35 23.17 -18.10 2.35
CA SER A 35 24.19 -18.02 1.32
C SER A 35 24.19 -16.59 0.78
N PRO A 36 25.26 -15.80 0.98
CA PRO A 36 25.28 -14.41 0.54
C PRO A 36 25.08 -14.35 -0.97
N LEU A 37 24.14 -13.51 -1.41
CA LEU A 37 24.01 -13.19 -2.82
C LEU A 37 25.24 -12.38 -3.23
N PHE A 38 25.88 -12.72 -4.34
CA PHE A 38 27.00 -11.95 -4.87
C PHE A 38 26.55 -11.15 -6.10
N ILE A 39 26.82 -9.85 -6.12
CA ILE A 39 26.70 -8.99 -7.30
C ILE A 39 28.12 -8.51 -7.64
N ASP A 40 28.56 -8.78 -8.86
CA ASP A 40 29.92 -8.44 -9.35
C ASP A 40 31.05 -8.93 -8.41
N GLY A 41 30.86 -10.09 -7.78
CA GLY A 41 31.83 -10.70 -6.87
C GLY A 41 31.84 -10.12 -5.45
N SER A 42 30.98 -9.14 -5.15
CA SER A 42 30.80 -8.58 -3.81
C SER A 42 29.52 -9.14 -3.16
N PRO A 43 29.55 -9.56 -1.88
CA PRO A 43 28.36 -10.03 -1.19
C PRO A 43 27.39 -8.85 -0.97
N VAL A 44 26.12 -9.08 -1.25
CA VAL A 44 25.03 -8.13 -1.05
C VAL A 44 24.71 -8.04 0.44
N GLU A 45 24.66 -6.82 0.97
CA GLU A 45 24.30 -6.57 2.36
C GLU A 45 22.82 -6.91 2.59
N ILE A 46 22.56 -7.79 3.56
CA ILE A 46 21.20 -8.09 4.03
C ILE A 46 20.85 -7.10 5.13
N VAL A 47 19.97 -6.15 4.81
CA VAL A 47 19.51 -5.13 5.74
C VAL A 47 18.14 -5.47 6.31
N LYS A 48 17.97 -5.26 7.62
CA LYS A 48 16.68 -5.50 8.31
C LYS A 48 15.57 -4.56 7.89
N SER A 49 15.94 -3.39 7.34
CA SER A 49 14.99 -2.46 6.74
C SER A 49 15.69 -1.57 5.73
N THR A 50 15.01 -1.27 4.64
CA THR A 50 15.46 -0.31 3.62
C THR A 50 14.33 0.64 3.23
N LYS A 51 14.71 1.82 2.74
CA LYS A 51 13.77 2.79 2.19
C LYS A 51 13.85 2.72 0.68
N PHE A 52 12.78 2.25 0.04
CA PHE A 52 12.68 2.17 -1.41
C PHE A 52 11.54 3.08 -1.89
N LEU A 53 11.84 4.01 -2.80
CA LEU A 53 10.87 4.96 -3.36
C LEU A 53 10.07 5.75 -2.30
N GLY A 54 10.67 6.03 -1.15
CA GLY A 54 10.00 6.75 -0.07
C GLY A 54 9.19 5.87 0.89
N VAL A 55 9.09 4.56 0.65
CA VAL A 55 8.41 3.58 1.50
C VAL A 55 9.44 2.77 2.28
N HIS A 56 9.25 2.61 3.59
CA HIS A 56 10.10 1.74 4.40
C HIS A 56 9.63 0.29 4.30
N LEU A 57 10.52 -0.57 3.79
CA LEU A 57 10.38 -2.02 3.75
C LEU A 57 11.15 -2.58 4.95
N ALA A 58 10.49 -3.39 5.78
CA ALA A 58 11.11 -4.08 6.92
C ALA A 58 11.12 -5.59 6.64
N GLU A 59 12.14 -6.28 7.15
CA GLU A 59 12.35 -7.72 7.01
C GLU A 59 11.15 -8.55 7.47
N ASN A 60 10.54 -8.15 8.58
CA ASN A 60 9.34 -8.80 9.12
C ASN A 60 8.04 -8.37 8.41
N PHE A 61 8.15 -7.68 7.26
CA PHE A 61 7.05 -7.08 6.50
C PHE A 61 6.08 -6.22 7.34
N THR A 62 6.51 -5.75 8.52
CA THR A 62 5.72 -4.83 9.33
C THR A 62 5.79 -3.43 8.73
N TRP A 63 4.63 -2.82 8.55
CA TRP A 63 4.54 -1.47 7.99
C TRP A 63 4.68 -0.38 9.05
N SER A 64 4.99 -0.73 10.30
CA SER A 64 5.02 0.20 11.43
C SER A 64 6.11 1.28 11.31
N LEU A 65 7.26 0.95 10.71
CA LEU A 65 8.29 1.95 10.43
C LEU A 65 7.81 2.95 9.37
N ASN A 66 7.17 2.45 8.32
CA ASN A 66 6.58 3.27 7.27
C ASN A 66 5.45 4.17 7.81
N THR A 67 4.50 3.61 8.56
CA THR A 67 3.37 4.35 9.16
C THR A 67 3.85 5.42 10.13
N THR A 68 4.91 5.15 10.90
CA THR A 68 5.53 6.13 11.80
C THR A 68 6.16 7.28 11.02
N SER A 69 6.90 6.98 9.95
CA SER A 69 7.50 7.99 9.07
C SER A 69 6.44 8.88 8.41
N ILE A 70 5.40 8.27 7.85
CA ILE A 70 4.24 8.96 7.27
C ILE A 70 3.53 9.82 8.32
N THR A 71 3.32 9.30 9.53
CA THR A 71 2.67 10.00 10.63
C THR A 71 3.44 11.27 11.02
N LYS A 72 4.77 11.17 11.17
CA LYS A 72 5.60 12.34 11.48
C LYS A 72 5.49 13.42 10.41
N LYS A 73 5.55 13.04 9.14
CA LYS A 73 5.42 13.98 8.01
C LYS A 73 4.05 14.65 7.99
N ALA A 74 2.98 13.87 8.16
CA ALA A 74 1.63 14.40 8.20
C ALA A 74 1.39 15.32 9.42
N GLN A 75 2.00 15.03 10.58
CA GLN A 75 1.95 15.90 11.76
C GLN A 75 2.61 17.27 11.50
N GLN A 76 3.72 17.31 10.75
CA GLN A 76 4.34 18.56 10.33
C GLN A 76 3.40 19.37 9.42
N CYS A 77 2.69 18.73 8.49
CA CYS A 77 1.67 19.40 7.68
C CYS A 77 0.52 19.95 8.53
N LEU A 78 0.06 19.20 9.54
CA LEU A 78 -0.98 19.67 10.47
C LEU A 78 -0.55 20.91 11.26
N TYR A 79 0.74 21.07 11.57
CA TYR A 79 1.23 22.29 12.21
C TYR A 79 0.95 23.52 11.34
N PHE A 80 1.23 23.46 10.03
CA PHE A 80 0.92 24.54 9.11
C PHE A 80 -0.59 24.73 8.94
N LEU A 81 -1.37 23.66 8.85
CA LEU A 81 -2.83 23.75 8.79
C LEU A 81 -3.41 24.51 10.00
N ARG A 82 -2.88 24.26 11.21
CA ARG A 82 -3.26 25.02 12.42
C ARG A 82 -2.93 26.51 12.30
N ARG A 83 -1.77 26.84 11.73
CA ARG A 83 -1.37 28.25 11.50
C ARG A 83 -2.29 28.94 10.51
N LEU A 84 -2.66 28.26 9.42
CA LEU A 84 -3.61 28.79 8.44
C LEU A 84 -5.00 29.03 9.06
N ARG A 85 -5.46 28.12 9.92
CA ARG A 85 -6.71 28.30 10.67
C ARG A 85 -6.65 29.52 11.60
N LYS A 86 -5.52 29.73 12.30
CA LYS A 86 -5.30 30.91 13.14
C LYS A 86 -5.27 32.22 12.35
N ALA A 87 -4.88 32.17 11.07
CA ALA A 87 -4.96 33.31 10.16
C ALA A 87 -6.37 33.53 9.57
N HIS A 88 -7.40 32.88 10.14
CA HIS A 88 -8.81 33.02 9.74
C HIS A 88 -9.13 32.67 8.28
N LEU A 89 -8.32 31.82 7.65
CA LEU A 89 -8.61 31.33 6.31
C LEU A 89 -9.90 30.48 6.29
N PRO A 90 -10.72 30.61 5.23
CA PRO A 90 -12.01 29.95 5.18
C PRO A 90 -11.84 28.42 4.98
N PRO A 91 -12.79 27.59 5.47
CA PRO A 91 -12.70 26.13 5.40
C PRO A 91 -12.40 25.53 4.01
N PRO A 92 -12.90 26.06 2.88
CA PRO A 92 -12.56 25.52 1.56
C PRO A 92 -11.07 25.59 1.23
N ILE A 93 -10.39 26.68 1.59
CA ILE A 93 -8.94 26.85 1.37
C ILE A 93 -8.14 25.90 2.26
N LEU A 94 -8.56 25.75 3.52
CA LEU A 94 -7.95 24.80 4.45
C LEU A 94 -8.14 23.34 3.98
N THR A 95 -9.29 23.02 3.40
CA THR A 95 -9.57 21.70 2.81
C THR A 95 -8.66 21.44 1.61
N MET A 96 -8.52 22.42 0.71
CA MET A 96 -7.60 22.32 -0.42
C MET A 96 -6.15 22.10 0.04
N PHE A 97 -5.70 22.85 1.05
CA PHE A 97 -4.37 22.66 1.64
C PHE A 97 -4.21 21.26 2.25
N TYR A 98 -5.21 20.77 3.00
CA TYR A 98 -5.21 19.42 3.56
C TYR A 98 -5.07 18.36 2.45
N ARG A 99 -5.85 18.48 1.37
CA ARG A 99 -5.79 17.55 0.23
C ARG A 99 -4.40 17.51 -0.40
N GLY A 100 -3.81 18.68 -0.63
CA GLY A 100 -2.50 18.79 -1.29
C GLY A 100 -1.32 18.32 -0.44
N THR A 101 -1.43 18.38 0.89
CA THR A 101 -0.27 18.16 1.78
C THR A 101 -0.42 16.94 2.68
N THR A 102 -1.53 16.83 3.41
CA THR A 102 -1.72 15.80 4.42
C THR A 102 -2.35 14.56 3.79
N GLU A 103 -3.42 14.73 3.00
CA GLU A 103 -4.07 13.63 2.28
C GLU A 103 -3.12 12.99 1.27
N SER A 104 -2.31 13.80 0.56
CA SER A 104 -1.31 13.30 -0.40
C SER A 104 -0.24 12.44 0.28
N VAL A 105 0.28 12.86 1.44
CA VAL A 105 1.24 12.06 2.24
C VAL A 105 0.59 10.76 2.74
N LEU A 106 -0.64 10.82 3.23
CA LEU A 106 -1.36 9.65 3.72
C LEU A 106 -1.74 8.67 2.61
N SER A 107 -2.07 9.16 1.41
CA SER A 107 -2.51 8.34 0.28
C SER A 107 -1.38 7.88 -0.64
N SER A 108 -0.15 8.34 -0.41
CA SER A 108 1.02 7.95 -1.19
C SER A 108 1.27 6.44 -1.06
N CYS A 109 1.23 5.74 -2.19
CA CYS A 109 1.37 4.28 -2.29
C CYS A 109 0.47 3.49 -1.31
N ILE A 110 -0.66 4.06 -0.87
CA ILE A 110 -1.49 3.48 0.20
C ILE A 110 -1.99 2.07 -0.12
N THR A 111 -2.16 1.73 -1.40
CA THR A 111 -2.57 0.41 -1.86
C THR A 111 -1.53 -0.69 -1.57
N ALA A 112 -0.25 -0.34 -1.44
CA ALA A 112 0.83 -1.29 -1.22
C ALA A 112 1.00 -1.68 0.26
N TRP A 113 0.76 -0.73 1.18
CA TRP A 113 1.12 -0.91 2.59
C TRP A 113 -0.09 -0.92 3.54
N PHE A 114 -1.18 -0.20 3.23
CA PHE A 114 -2.28 -0.03 4.19
C PHE A 114 -3.06 -1.33 4.44
N GLY A 115 -3.14 -2.22 3.46
CA GLY A 115 -3.79 -3.53 3.61
C GLY A 115 -3.18 -4.37 4.73
N ASN A 116 -1.87 -4.23 4.95
CA ASN A 116 -1.08 -5.01 5.90
C ASN A 116 -0.76 -4.25 7.21
N CYS A 117 -1.35 -3.08 7.43
CA CYS A 117 -1.16 -2.33 8.67
C CYS A 117 -1.84 -2.99 9.87
N THR A 118 -1.20 -2.90 11.03
CA THR A 118 -1.80 -3.31 12.31
C THR A 118 -3.00 -2.42 12.67
N VAL A 119 -3.85 -2.90 13.57
CA VAL A 119 -4.97 -2.10 14.10
C VAL A 119 -4.47 -0.81 14.77
N SER A 120 -3.32 -0.87 15.44
CA SER A 120 -2.70 0.31 16.09
C SER A 120 -2.24 1.35 15.07
N ASP A 121 -1.60 0.91 13.99
CA ASP A 121 -1.19 1.78 12.88
C ASP A 121 -2.39 2.50 12.25
N ARG A 122 -3.45 1.74 11.96
CA ARG A 122 -4.69 2.30 11.38
C ARG A 122 -5.32 3.35 12.30
N LYS A 123 -5.38 3.08 13.61
CA LYS A 123 -5.87 4.04 14.61
C LYS A 123 -5.02 5.31 14.64
N THR A 124 -3.70 5.17 14.54
CA THR A 124 -2.76 6.30 14.54
C THR A 124 -2.96 7.18 13.31
N LEU A 125 -3.05 6.59 12.12
CA LEU A 125 -3.32 7.33 10.88
C LEU A 125 -4.69 8.01 10.92
N GLN A 126 -5.72 7.32 11.42
CA GLN A 126 -7.06 7.89 11.52
C GLN A 126 -7.12 9.09 12.48
N ARG A 127 -6.30 9.12 13.55
CA ARG A 127 -6.21 10.29 14.44
C ARG A 127 -5.70 11.54 13.73
N ILE A 128 -4.83 11.40 12.73
CA ILE A 128 -4.33 12.52 11.93
C ILE A 128 -5.48 13.14 11.15
N VAL A 129 -6.27 12.30 10.46
CA VAL A 129 -7.47 12.74 9.73
C VAL A 129 -8.45 13.43 10.66
N LYS A 130 -8.75 12.83 11.83
CA LYS A 130 -9.65 13.42 12.81
C LYS A 130 -9.14 14.72 13.41
N THR A 131 -7.82 14.90 13.50
CA THR A 131 -7.25 16.17 13.92
C THR A 131 -7.43 17.23 12.85
N ALA A 132 -7.22 16.91 11.57
CA ALA A 132 -7.50 17.82 10.46
C ALA A 132 -8.98 18.22 10.41
N GLU A 133 -9.88 17.24 10.53
CA GLU A 133 -11.34 17.43 10.54
C GLU A 133 -11.75 18.47 11.59
N LYS A 134 -11.22 18.36 12.81
CA LYS A 134 -11.44 19.32 13.89
C LYS A 134 -10.88 20.71 13.61
N ILE A 135 -9.71 20.82 12.98
CA ILE A 135 -9.08 22.12 12.66
C ILE A 135 -9.88 22.86 11.59
N ILE A 136 -10.35 22.13 10.57
CA ILE A 136 -11.05 22.71 9.41
C ILE A 136 -12.52 22.96 9.75
N GLY A 137 -13.15 22.08 10.53
CA GLY A 137 -14.57 22.13 10.85
C GLY A 137 -15.47 21.54 9.77
N VAL A 138 -14.93 20.68 8.89
CA VAL A 138 -15.67 19.97 7.85
C VAL A 138 -15.40 18.47 7.96
N SER A 139 -16.36 17.65 7.59
CA SER A 139 -16.17 16.19 7.53
C SER A 139 -15.14 15.83 6.45
N LEU A 140 -14.18 14.97 6.80
CA LEU A 140 -13.15 14.48 5.89
C LEU A 140 -13.30 12.96 5.70
N PRO A 141 -12.95 12.42 4.53
CA PRO A 141 -12.91 10.97 4.30
C PRO A 141 -11.99 10.27 5.30
N SER A 142 -12.38 9.10 5.80
CA SER A 142 -11.51 8.32 6.68
C SER A 142 -10.30 7.77 5.91
N ILE A 143 -9.25 7.37 6.64
CA ILE A 143 -8.08 6.73 6.00
C ILE A 143 -8.46 5.45 5.25
N THR A 144 -9.47 4.73 5.75
CA THR A 144 -10.01 3.54 5.10
C THR A 144 -10.76 3.88 3.83
N ASP A 145 -11.52 4.99 3.81
CA ASP A 145 -12.22 5.45 2.60
C ASP A 145 -11.23 5.88 1.53
N MET A 146 -10.16 6.59 1.91
CA MET A 146 -9.06 6.94 1.01
C MET A 146 -8.41 5.70 0.40
N TYR A 147 -8.08 4.70 1.23
CA TYR A 147 -7.53 3.43 0.76
C TYR A 147 -8.47 2.72 -0.21
N THR A 148 -9.74 2.57 0.17
CA THR A 148 -10.75 1.86 -0.64
C THR A 148 -10.95 2.56 -1.97
N THR A 149 -11.07 3.89 -1.96
CA THR A 149 -11.19 4.70 -3.18
C THR A 149 -9.98 4.51 -4.09
N ARG A 150 -8.76 4.56 -3.54
CA ARG A 150 -7.53 4.36 -4.33
C ARG A 150 -7.43 2.94 -4.90
N CYS A 151 -7.80 1.92 -4.14
CA CYS A 151 -7.84 0.53 -4.61
C CYS A 151 -8.84 0.36 -5.77
N ILE A 152 -10.05 0.93 -5.65
CA ILE A 152 -11.06 0.87 -6.70
C ILE A 152 -10.58 1.59 -7.96
N CYS A 153 -10.07 2.82 -7.84
CA CYS A 153 -9.56 3.56 -8.98
C CYS A 153 -8.41 2.82 -9.68
N LYS A 154 -7.50 2.21 -8.91
CA LYS A 154 -6.39 1.43 -9.47
C LYS A 154 -6.89 0.18 -10.18
N ALA A 155 -7.82 -0.55 -9.58
CA ALA A 155 -8.44 -1.73 -10.20
C ALA A 155 -9.17 -1.37 -11.50
N ASN A 156 -9.97 -0.31 -11.49
CA ASN A 156 -10.66 0.18 -12.69
C ASN A 156 -9.65 0.58 -13.78
N SER A 157 -8.58 1.30 -13.43
CA SER A 157 -7.53 1.66 -14.39
C SER A 157 -6.83 0.44 -15.02
N ILE A 158 -6.68 -0.67 -14.28
CA ILE A 158 -6.11 -1.93 -14.81
C ILE A 158 -7.12 -2.65 -15.71
N VAL A 159 -8.40 -2.63 -15.35
CA VAL A 159 -9.48 -3.24 -16.12
C VAL A 159 -9.74 -2.46 -17.42
N ASP A 160 -9.65 -1.15 -17.40
CA ASP A 160 -9.88 -0.31 -18.57
C ASP A 160 -8.69 -0.40 -19.55
N ASP A 161 -7.47 -0.64 -19.05
CA ASP A 161 -6.26 -0.82 -19.86
C ASP A 161 -5.99 -2.29 -20.19
N ARG A 162 -6.35 -2.70 -21.41
CA ARG A 162 -6.11 -4.06 -21.92
C ARG A 162 -4.64 -4.42 -22.10
N THR A 163 -3.75 -3.42 -22.20
CA THR A 163 -2.31 -3.65 -22.35
C THR A 163 -1.59 -3.79 -21.02
N HIS A 164 -2.29 -3.53 -19.91
CA HIS A 164 -1.72 -3.63 -18.58
C HIS A 164 -1.35 -5.09 -18.27
N PRO A 165 -0.13 -5.36 -17.74
CA PRO A 165 0.34 -6.73 -17.48
C PRO A 165 -0.57 -7.51 -16.51
N SER A 166 -1.23 -6.80 -15.60
CA SER A 166 -2.18 -7.38 -14.63
C SER A 166 -3.64 -7.38 -15.10
N HIS A 167 -3.96 -6.99 -16.35
CA HIS A 167 -5.34 -6.91 -16.84
C HIS A 167 -6.07 -8.25 -16.69
N THR A 168 -5.41 -9.36 -17.01
CA THR A 168 -5.95 -10.72 -16.92
C THR A 168 -6.27 -11.16 -15.49
N LEU A 169 -5.70 -10.52 -14.47
CA LEU A 169 -5.94 -10.84 -13.07
C LEU A 169 -7.23 -10.20 -12.52
N PHE A 170 -7.81 -9.25 -13.25
CA PHE A 170 -9.03 -8.55 -12.83
C PHE A 170 -10.19 -8.87 -13.78
N ILE A 171 -11.27 -9.44 -13.25
CA ILE A 171 -12.49 -9.71 -14.01
C ILE A 171 -13.60 -8.77 -13.53
N LEU A 172 -14.28 -8.14 -14.50
CA LEU A 172 -15.54 -7.44 -14.25
C LEU A 172 -16.63 -8.45 -13.89
N LEU A 173 -17.20 -8.32 -12.70
CA LEU A 173 -18.35 -9.13 -12.31
C LEU A 173 -19.58 -8.78 -13.16
N PRO A 174 -20.55 -9.71 -13.33
CA PRO A 174 -21.71 -9.53 -14.21
C PRO A 174 -22.52 -8.25 -13.99
N SER A 175 -22.47 -7.69 -12.78
CA SER A 175 -23.12 -6.41 -12.47
C SER A 175 -22.42 -5.17 -13.04
N ARG A 176 -21.25 -5.33 -13.67
CA ARG A 176 -20.33 -4.27 -14.17
C ARG A 176 -19.92 -3.20 -13.16
N LYS A 177 -20.31 -3.34 -11.89
CA LYS A 177 -20.05 -2.37 -10.80
C LYS A 177 -18.92 -2.79 -9.87
N ARG A 178 -18.42 -4.02 -10.01
CA ARG A 178 -17.44 -4.61 -9.10
C ARG A 178 -16.43 -5.43 -9.90
N THR A 179 -15.17 -5.35 -9.50
CA THR A 179 -14.06 -6.12 -10.08
C THR A 179 -13.60 -7.16 -9.06
N ALA A 180 -13.37 -8.39 -9.49
CA ALA A 180 -12.82 -9.46 -8.66
C ALA A 180 -11.42 -9.85 -9.13
N ASN A 181 -10.55 -10.21 -8.19
CA ASN A 181 -9.25 -10.82 -8.49
C ASN A 181 -9.45 -12.32 -8.75
N THR A 182 -8.83 -12.85 -9.81
CA THR A 182 -8.99 -14.26 -10.24
C THR A 182 -8.39 -15.28 -9.27
N ASN A 183 -7.42 -14.89 -8.44
CA ASN A 183 -6.72 -15.82 -7.53
C ASN A 183 -7.53 -16.26 -6.30
N ASN A 184 -8.75 -15.74 -6.12
CA ASN A 184 -9.64 -16.10 -5.01
C ASN A 184 -10.72 -17.14 -5.40
N GLN A 185 -10.62 -17.80 -6.56
CA GLN A 185 -11.67 -18.69 -7.10
C GLN A 185 -11.50 -20.19 -6.81
N ASP A 186 -10.50 -20.64 -6.04
CA ASP A 186 -10.29 -22.09 -5.83
C ASP A 186 -11.27 -22.76 -4.87
N HIS A 187 -12.30 -22.06 -4.36
CA HIS A 187 -13.39 -22.68 -3.61
C HIS A 187 -14.75 -22.05 -3.93
N MET A 188 -15.35 -22.45 -5.06
CA MET A 188 -16.80 -22.59 -5.14
C MET A 188 -17.16 -23.89 -5.87
N PRO A 189 -17.95 -24.79 -5.25
CA PRO A 189 -18.41 -26.00 -5.92
C PRO A 189 -19.41 -25.63 -7.01
N CYS A 190 -19.20 -26.16 -8.22
CA CYS A 190 -20.15 -26.06 -9.32
C CYS A 190 -21.52 -26.61 -8.91
N PRO A 191 -22.64 -25.90 -9.16
CA PRO A 191 -23.96 -26.50 -9.05
C PRO A 191 -24.10 -27.54 -10.18
N GLN A 192 -24.26 -28.81 -9.82
CA GLN A 192 -24.69 -29.81 -10.78
C GLN A 192 -26.13 -29.51 -11.20
N ALA A 193 -26.33 -29.28 -12.49
CA ALA A 193 -27.65 -29.24 -13.09
C ALA A 193 -28.26 -30.65 -13.01
N THR A 194 -29.32 -30.79 -12.22
CA THR A 194 -30.21 -31.95 -12.26
C THR A 194 -30.97 -31.94 -13.59
N ASN A 195 -30.67 -32.90 -14.47
CA ASN A 195 -31.54 -33.29 -15.56
C ASN A 195 -32.45 -34.42 -15.08
N GLY A 196 -33.76 -34.27 -15.24
CA GLY A 196 -34.78 -35.28 -14.94
C GLY A 196 -36.02 -34.68 -14.32
#